data_AF-A0A1G2KRT8-F1
#
_entry.id   AF-A0A1G2KRT8-F1
#
_cell.length_a   1.000
_cell.length_b   1.000
_cell.length_c   1.000
_cell.angle_alpha   90.00
_cell.angle_beta   90.00
_cell.angle_gamma   90.00
#
_symmetry.space_group_name_H-M   'P 1'
#
loop_
_entity.id
_entity.type
_entity.pdbx_description
1 polymer ?
#
loop_
_entity_poly.entity_id
_entity_poly.type
_entity_poly.pdbx_seq_one_letter_code
_entity_poly.pdbx_strand_id
1 'polypeptide(L)'
;MVQAFADIAVDYIIFIAFFILVMLWFVIKKIFLKGAQSEHTPPSSSADILLRAEEKALRVFNSADARALKIVEEADKRAVMIVGDADKRAAEIIHSAELSGADIRKLLEISLQEVVKKESTRLSSVSDELLASYRTSADKAQQAYMRTLEVASNTITGDAREGMLRFQKFLEEEMARQQNLLTQFIQERRDGVLRDIVTYKKSSLQKIDESIYGILLLVSKEVLGKTVDTETHQELIMHALDSAKKENFFTI
;
A
#
# COMPACT_ATOMS: atom_id res chain seq x y z
N MET A 1 -42.72 171.65 -74.51
CA MET A 1 -43.40 170.35 -74.64
C MET A 1 -42.48 169.25 -74.10
N VAL A 2 -42.06 169.36 -72.83
CA VAL A 2 -40.94 168.61 -72.21
C VAL A 2 -41.41 167.85 -70.94
N GLN A 3 -42.71 167.88 -70.62
CA GLN A 3 -43.25 167.34 -69.37
C GLN A 3 -44.01 166.00 -69.52
N ALA A 4 -44.10 165.42 -70.73
CA ALA A 4 -44.89 164.20 -70.98
C ALA A 4 -44.05 162.91 -71.16
N PHE A 5 -42.72 163.01 -71.27
CA PHE A 5 -41.85 161.83 -71.45
C PHE A 5 -41.16 161.35 -70.15
N ALA A 6 -41.21 162.13 -69.07
CA ALA A 6 -40.57 161.77 -67.81
C ALA A 6 -41.40 160.77 -66.98
N ASP A 7 -42.74 160.78 -67.08
CA ASP A 7 -43.61 159.90 -66.27
C ASP A 7 -43.57 158.42 -66.72
N ILE A 8 -43.33 158.15 -68.01
CA ILE A 8 -43.25 156.76 -68.52
C ILE A 8 -41.98 156.03 -68.01
N ALA A 9 -40.90 156.77 -67.76
CA ALA A 9 -39.66 156.18 -67.26
C ALA A 9 -39.76 155.76 -65.78
N VAL A 10 -40.55 156.48 -64.98
CA VAL A 10 -40.71 156.19 -63.55
C VAL A 10 -41.60 154.95 -63.33
N ASP A 11 -42.67 154.80 -64.11
CA ASP A 11 -43.55 153.62 -64.02
C ASP A 11 -42.84 152.32 -64.40
N TYR A 12 -41.91 152.37 -65.37
CA TYR A 12 -41.14 151.18 -65.78
C TYR A 12 -40.16 150.71 -64.69
N ILE A 13 -39.56 151.64 -63.94
CA ILE A 13 -38.65 151.32 -62.83
C ILE A 13 -39.42 150.67 -61.67
N ILE A 14 -40.63 151.16 -61.37
CA ILE A 14 -41.49 150.58 -60.32
C ILE A 14 -41.89 149.15 -60.69
N PHE A 15 -42.23 148.89 -61.96
CA PHE A 15 -42.61 147.56 -62.43
C PHE A 15 -41.46 146.54 -62.32
N ILE A 16 -40.24 146.94 -62.67
CA ILE A 16 -39.05 146.08 -62.53
C ILE A 16 -38.72 145.82 -61.05
N ALA A 17 -38.81 146.83 -60.18
CA ALA A 17 -38.57 146.68 -58.76
C ALA A 17 -39.56 145.71 -58.10
N PHE A 18 -40.85 145.77 -58.49
CA PHE A 18 -41.87 144.82 -58.02
C PHE A 18 -41.57 143.39 -58.46
N PHE A 19 -41.13 143.20 -59.70
CA PHE A 19 -40.82 141.87 -60.24
C PHE A 19 -39.63 141.21 -59.51
N ILE A 20 -38.59 141.99 -59.19
CA ILE A 20 -37.43 141.52 -58.42
C ILE A 20 -37.86 141.08 -57.01
N LEU A 21 -38.75 141.84 -56.36
CA LEU A 21 -39.25 141.55 -55.01
C LEU A 21 -40.06 140.25 -54.94
N VAL A 22 -40.89 139.98 -55.96
CA VAL A 22 -41.65 138.72 -56.10
C VAL A 22 -40.70 137.53 -56.33
N MET A 23 -39.68 137.71 -57.17
CA MET A 23 -38.66 136.68 -57.39
C MET A 23 -37.90 136.34 -56.09
N LEU A 24 -37.55 137.37 -55.32
CA LEU A 24 -36.82 137.23 -54.05
C LEU A 24 -37.67 136.51 -52.99
N TRP A 25 -38.97 136.78 -52.94
CA TRP A 25 -39.92 136.04 -52.09
C TRP A 25 -39.99 134.54 -52.47
N PHE A 26 -39.98 134.22 -53.76
CA PHE A 26 -40.04 132.82 -54.23
C PHE A 26 -38.77 132.04 -53.85
N VAL A 27 -37.60 132.67 -53.92
CA VAL A 27 -36.32 132.07 -53.50
C VAL A 27 -36.30 131.81 -52.00
N ILE A 28 -36.77 132.76 -51.17
CA ILE A 28 -36.86 132.58 -49.72
C ILE A 28 -37.82 131.44 -49.36
N LYS A 29 -38.98 131.35 -50.01
CA LYS A 29 -39.95 130.25 -49.80
C LYS A 29 -39.35 128.88 -50.15
N LYS A 30 -38.55 128.80 -51.21
CA LYS A 30 -37.91 127.54 -51.65
C LYS A 30 -36.80 127.08 -50.71
N ILE A 31 -36.07 128.01 -50.10
CA ILE A 31 -35.06 127.70 -49.07
C ILE A 31 -35.74 127.23 -47.78
N PHE A 32 -36.84 127.87 -47.38
CA PHE A 32 -37.55 127.51 -46.14
C PHE A 32 -38.23 126.13 -46.24
N LEU A 33 -38.76 125.74 -47.41
CA LEU A 33 -39.36 124.40 -47.59
C LEU A 33 -38.34 123.25 -47.61
N LYS A 34 -37.05 123.52 -47.84
CA LYS A 34 -35.99 122.49 -47.78
C LYS A 34 -35.33 122.36 -46.41
N GLY A 35 -35.62 123.27 -45.47
CA GLY A 35 -35.01 123.30 -44.13
C GLY A 35 -35.82 122.64 -43.01
N ALA A 36 -37.05 122.18 -43.26
CA ALA A 36 -37.98 121.70 -42.22
C ALA A 36 -38.16 120.17 -42.20
N GLN A 37 -37.09 119.40 -42.40
CA GLN A 37 -37.14 117.93 -42.31
C GLN A 37 -35.91 117.37 -41.59
N SER A 38 -35.79 117.67 -40.30
CA SER A 38 -34.98 116.88 -39.36
C SER A 38 -35.47 117.06 -37.93
N GLU A 39 -36.49 116.30 -37.54
CA GLU A 39 -36.81 116.08 -36.13
C GLU A 39 -37.12 114.59 -35.94
N HIS A 40 -36.26 113.91 -35.18
CA HIS A 40 -36.28 112.47 -34.93
C HIS A 40 -37.26 112.12 -33.80
N THR A 41 -38.27 111.30 -34.11
CA THR A 41 -38.99 110.45 -33.15
C THR A 41 -38.67 108.98 -33.47
N PRO A 42 -38.34 108.10 -32.50
CA PRO A 42 -37.99 106.71 -32.80
C PRO A 42 -39.21 105.92 -33.31
N PRO A 43 -39.05 105.05 -34.33
CA PRO A 43 -40.17 104.34 -34.95
C PRO A 43 -40.63 103.11 -34.13
N SER A 44 -41.94 102.88 -34.08
CA SER A 44 -42.63 101.75 -33.43
C SER A 44 -42.27 100.34 -33.96
N SER A 45 -41.40 100.22 -34.96
CA SER A 45 -41.07 98.96 -35.65
C SER A 45 -40.23 97.98 -34.83
N SER A 46 -39.49 98.44 -33.82
CA SER A 46 -38.59 97.59 -33.02
C SER A 46 -39.30 96.76 -31.96
N ALA A 47 -40.39 97.26 -31.36
CA ALA A 47 -41.19 96.54 -30.38
C ALA A 47 -41.95 95.36 -31.03
N ASP A 48 -42.51 95.55 -32.21
CA ASP A 48 -43.21 94.50 -32.96
C ASP A 48 -42.28 93.36 -33.40
N ILE A 49 -41.02 93.66 -33.72
CA ILE A 49 -40.01 92.66 -34.08
C ILE A 49 -39.63 91.83 -32.84
N LEU A 50 -39.47 92.46 -31.68
CA LEU A 50 -39.18 91.77 -30.42
C LEU A 50 -40.33 90.86 -29.99
N LEU A 51 -41.58 91.33 -30.09
CA LEU A 51 -42.76 90.57 -29.70
C LEU A 51 -42.98 89.34 -30.60
N ARG A 52 -42.75 89.48 -31.92
CA ARG A 52 -42.74 88.35 -32.87
C ARG A 52 -41.57 87.39 -32.66
N ALA A 53 -40.41 87.89 -32.23
CA ALA A 53 -39.25 87.05 -31.91
C ALA A 53 -39.49 86.24 -30.63
N GLU A 54 -40.09 86.86 -29.61
CA GLU A 54 -40.48 86.21 -28.35
C GLU A 54 -41.56 85.14 -28.59
N GLU A 55 -42.59 85.43 -29.39
CA GLU A 55 -43.64 84.46 -29.75
C GLU A 55 -43.07 83.27 -30.55
N LYS A 56 -42.09 83.51 -31.42
CA LYS A 56 -41.37 82.44 -32.14
C LYS A 56 -40.50 81.62 -31.18
N ALA A 57 -39.77 82.26 -30.28
CA ALA A 57 -38.95 81.59 -29.29
C ALA A 57 -39.80 80.71 -28.36
N LEU A 58 -40.96 81.20 -27.91
CA LEU A 58 -41.90 80.46 -27.07
C LEU A 58 -42.50 79.26 -27.81
N ARG A 59 -42.84 79.40 -29.10
CA ARG A 59 -43.29 78.26 -29.93
C ARG A 59 -42.20 77.21 -30.13
N VAL A 60 -40.96 77.64 -30.38
CA VAL A 60 -39.81 76.73 -30.49
C VAL A 60 -39.56 76.04 -29.15
N PHE A 61 -39.66 76.75 -28.03
CA PHE A 61 -39.51 76.20 -26.68
C PHE A 61 -40.59 75.15 -26.37
N ASN A 62 -41.88 75.49 -26.53
CA ASN A 62 -42.98 74.56 -26.26
C ASN A 62 -42.95 73.33 -27.18
N SER A 63 -42.56 73.50 -28.45
CA SER A 63 -42.40 72.37 -29.37
C SER A 63 -41.16 71.54 -29.09
N ALA A 64 -40.09 72.13 -28.54
CA ALA A 64 -38.92 71.40 -28.06
C ALA A 64 -39.27 70.60 -26.79
N ASP A 65 -40.01 71.20 -25.85
CA ASP A 65 -40.45 70.55 -24.62
C ASP A 65 -41.41 69.39 -24.90
N ALA A 66 -42.40 69.58 -25.78
CA ALA A 66 -43.28 68.51 -26.23
C ALA A 66 -42.53 67.36 -26.92
N ARG A 67 -41.48 67.68 -27.70
CA ARG A 67 -40.61 66.65 -28.31
C ARG A 67 -39.79 65.91 -27.26
N ALA A 68 -39.23 66.62 -26.27
CA ALA A 68 -38.50 66.01 -25.17
C ALA A 68 -39.41 65.07 -24.37
N LEU A 69 -40.64 65.51 -24.05
CA LEU A 69 -41.62 64.70 -23.34
C LEU A 69 -41.96 63.42 -24.11
N LYS A 70 -42.17 63.53 -25.42
CA LYS A 70 -42.44 62.36 -26.27
C LYS A 70 -41.25 61.39 -26.34
N ILE A 71 -40.02 61.90 -26.42
CA ILE A 71 -38.81 61.06 -26.38
C ILE A 71 -38.72 60.32 -25.05
N VAL A 72 -39.00 61.00 -23.93
CA VAL A 72 -39.00 60.38 -22.60
C VAL A 72 -40.09 59.31 -22.50
N GLU A 73 -41.31 59.59 -22.96
CA GLU A 73 -42.40 58.60 -22.94
C GLU A 73 -42.09 57.38 -23.81
N GLU A 74 -41.52 57.57 -25.01
CA GLU A 74 -41.08 56.46 -25.86
C GLU A 74 -39.91 55.69 -25.24
N ALA A 75 -38.97 56.39 -24.61
CA ALA A 75 -37.85 55.76 -23.89
C ALA A 75 -38.35 54.93 -22.71
N ASP A 76 -39.31 55.44 -21.94
CA ASP A 76 -39.91 54.75 -20.79
C ASP A 76 -40.69 53.50 -21.24
N LYS A 77 -41.51 53.62 -22.29
CA LYS A 77 -42.18 52.45 -22.90
C LYS A 77 -41.20 51.40 -23.38
N ARG A 78 -40.10 51.80 -24.03
CA ARG A 78 -39.04 50.87 -24.47
C ARG A 78 -38.32 50.25 -23.29
N ALA A 79 -38.04 51.01 -22.23
CA ALA A 79 -37.41 50.50 -21.02
C ALA A 79 -38.28 49.43 -20.36
N VAL A 80 -39.58 49.69 -20.21
CA VAL A 80 -40.55 48.72 -19.66
C VAL A 80 -40.60 47.45 -20.53
N MET A 81 -40.63 47.59 -21.85
CA MET A 81 -40.59 46.42 -22.75
C MET A 81 -39.29 45.62 -22.62
N ILE A 82 -38.14 46.29 -22.57
CA ILE A 82 -36.83 45.64 -22.42
C ILE A 82 -36.75 44.89 -21.08
N VAL A 83 -37.21 45.50 -19.99
CA VAL A 83 -37.24 44.85 -18.67
C VAL A 83 -38.18 43.65 -18.67
N GLY A 84 -39.39 43.79 -19.23
CA GLY A 84 -40.33 42.68 -19.33
C GLY A 84 -39.80 41.51 -20.17
N ASP A 85 -39.14 41.79 -21.29
CA ASP A 85 -38.49 40.77 -22.12
C ASP A 85 -37.29 40.13 -21.40
N ALA A 86 -36.51 40.91 -20.67
CA ALA A 86 -35.42 40.41 -19.85
C ALA A 86 -35.91 39.48 -18.73
N ASP A 87 -36.98 39.86 -18.04
CA ASP A 87 -37.61 39.05 -16.99
C ASP A 87 -38.16 37.74 -17.54
N LYS A 88 -38.81 37.78 -18.71
CA LYS A 88 -39.30 36.57 -19.37
C LYS A 88 -38.15 35.62 -19.74
N ARG A 89 -37.08 36.14 -20.34
CA ARG A 89 -35.89 35.33 -20.68
C ARG A 89 -35.20 34.79 -19.42
N ALA A 90 -35.13 35.58 -18.35
CA ALA A 90 -34.57 35.13 -17.08
C ALA A 90 -35.40 33.97 -16.49
N ALA A 91 -36.73 34.06 -16.54
CA ALA A 91 -37.62 33.00 -16.09
C ALA A 91 -37.45 31.70 -16.92
N GLU A 92 -37.33 31.82 -18.25
CA GLU A 92 -37.06 30.67 -19.14
C GLU A 92 -35.71 30.00 -18.86
N ILE A 93 -34.66 30.80 -18.59
CA ILE A 93 -33.33 30.30 -18.20
C ILE A 93 -33.40 29.57 -16.86
N ILE A 94 -34.05 30.16 -15.85
CA ILE A 94 -34.21 29.54 -14.52
C ILE A 94 -34.96 28.21 -14.66
N HIS A 95 -36.07 28.19 -15.38
CA HIS A 95 -36.86 26.97 -15.56
C HIS A 95 -36.07 25.87 -16.29
N SER A 96 -35.31 26.23 -17.32
CA SER A 96 -34.45 25.29 -18.04
C SER A 96 -33.33 24.75 -17.14
N ALA A 97 -32.77 25.60 -16.28
CA ALA A 97 -31.75 25.20 -15.30
C ALA A 97 -32.33 24.26 -14.23
N GLU A 98 -33.56 24.49 -13.77
CA GLU A 98 -34.26 23.60 -12.83
C GLU A 98 -34.54 22.22 -13.44
N LEU A 99 -35.07 22.18 -14.67
CA LEU A 99 -35.30 20.93 -15.40
C LEU A 99 -33.99 20.16 -15.62
N SER A 100 -32.95 20.85 -16.08
CA SER A 100 -31.62 20.24 -16.26
C SER A 100 -31.05 19.71 -14.94
N GLY A 101 -31.23 20.46 -13.84
CA GLY A 101 -30.83 20.02 -12.51
C GLY A 101 -31.58 18.76 -12.04
N ALA A 102 -32.88 18.66 -12.35
CA ALA A 102 -33.68 17.48 -12.05
C ALA A 102 -33.23 16.26 -12.88
N ASP A 103 -32.96 16.43 -14.17
CA ASP A 103 -32.47 15.37 -15.05
C ASP A 103 -31.09 14.87 -14.62
N ILE A 104 -30.18 15.77 -14.25
CA ILE A 104 -28.85 15.41 -13.73
C ILE A 104 -28.97 14.61 -12.43
N ARG A 105 -29.85 15.03 -11.50
CA ARG A 105 -30.09 14.29 -10.25
C ARG A 105 -30.62 12.89 -10.52
N LYS A 106 -31.57 12.75 -11.45
CA LYS A 106 -32.14 11.46 -11.84
C LYS A 106 -31.11 10.55 -12.49
N LEU A 107 -30.28 11.08 -13.40
CA LEU A 107 -29.21 10.32 -14.02
C LEU A 107 -28.18 9.87 -12.98
N LEU A 108 -27.79 10.75 -12.06
CA LEU A 108 -26.88 10.44 -10.96
C LEU A 108 -27.46 9.34 -10.06
N GLU A 109 -28.74 9.40 -9.70
CA GLU A 109 -29.41 8.37 -8.90
C GLU A 109 -29.40 7.01 -9.60
N ILE A 110 -29.73 6.97 -10.89
CA ILE A 110 -29.69 5.74 -11.70
C ILE A 110 -28.26 5.16 -11.74
N SER A 111 -27.27 5.99 -12.06
CA SER A 111 -25.88 5.56 -12.12
C SER A 111 -25.37 5.06 -10.76
N LEU A 112 -25.75 5.73 -9.67
CA LEU A 112 -25.37 5.31 -8.33
C LEU A 112 -26.02 3.98 -7.95
N GLN A 113 -27.31 3.79 -8.25
CA GLN A 113 -28.00 2.53 -8.03
C GLN A 113 -27.39 1.38 -8.84
N GLU A 114 -27.00 1.64 -10.09
CA GLU A 114 -26.33 0.66 -10.94
C GLU A 114 -24.96 0.26 -10.38
N VAL A 115 -24.15 1.25 -9.95
CA VAL A 115 -22.85 1.00 -9.32
C VAL A 115 -23.02 0.21 -8.02
N VAL A 116 -23.96 0.59 -7.15
CA VAL A 116 -24.24 -0.13 -5.90
C VAL A 116 -24.67 -1.57 -6.18
N LYS A 117 -25.54 -1.79 -7.16
CA LYS A 117 -25.98 -3.13 -7.55
C LYS A 117 -24.82 -3.96 -8.09
N LYS A 118 -24.02 -3.42 -9.00
CA LYS A 118 -22.87 -4.10 -9.60
C LYS A 118 -21.82 -4.46 -8.57
N GLU A 119 -21.48 -3.53 -7.68
CA GLU A 119 -20.52 -3.77 -6.60
C GLU A 119 -21.05 -4.77 -5.57
N SER A 120 -22.33 -4.72 -5.22
CA SER A 120 -22.96 -5.72 -4.34
C SER A 120 -22.89 -7.13 -4.94
N THR A 121 -23.25 -7.30 -6.21
CA THR A 121 -23.14 -8.59 -6.90
C THR A 121 -21.69 -9.05 -7.01
N ARG A 122 -20.75 -8.15 -7.33
CA ARG A 122 -19.32 -8.47 -7.40
C ARG A 122 -18.79 -8.93 -6.05
N LEU A 123 -19.14 -8.21 -4.97
CA LEU A 123 -18.72 -8.55 -3.61
C LEU A 123 -19.27 -9.92 -3.17
N SER A 124 -20.55 -10.22 -3.49
CA SER A 124 -21.14 -11.54 -3.24
C SER A 124 -20.41 -12.63 -3.99
N SER A 125 -20.18 -12.46 -5.29
CA SER A 125 -19.47 -13.44 -6.12
C SER A 125 -18.05 -13.72 -5.63
N VAL A 126 -17.31 -12.67 -5.26
CA VAL A 126 -15.95 -12.81 -4.72
C VAL A 126 -15.98 -13.50 -3.36
N SER A 127 -17.00 -13.23 -2.53
CA SER A 127 -17.16 -13.90 -1.23
C SER A 127 -17.45 -15.39 -1.40
N ASP A 128 -18.30 -15.76 -2.36
CA ASP A 128 -18.61 -17.16 -2.67
C ASP A 128 -17.39 -17.90 -3.22
N GLU A 129 -16.64 -17.26 -4.12
CA GLU A 129 -15.39 -17.80 -4.67
C GLU A 129 -14.33 -17.99 -3.57
N LEU A 130 -14.20 -17.02 -2.66
CA LEU A 130 -13.28 -17.10 -1.53
C LEU A 130 -13.64 -18.26 -0.59
N LEU A 131 -14.94 -18.43 -0.29
CA LEU A 131 -15.42 -19.56 0.52
C LEU A 131 -15.16 -20.91 -0.16
N ALA A 132 -15.38 -21.00 -1.47
CA ALA A 132 -15.10 -22.21 -2.24
C ALA A 132 -13.61 -22.55 -2.28
N SER A 133 -12.75 -21.55 -2.50
CA SER A 133 -11.30 -21.67 -2.48
C SER A 133 -10.78 -22.09 -1.10
N TYR A 134 -11.33 -21.49 -0.03
CA TYR A 134 -10.98 -21.85 1.35
C TYR A 134 -11.35 -23.31 1.67
N ARG A 135 -12.58 -23.75 1.33
CA ARG A 135 -13.00 -25.16 1.50
C ARG A 135 -12.09 -26.12 0.74
N THR A 136 -11.78 -25.80 -0.51
CA THR A 136 -10.90 -26.63 -1.35
C THR A 136 -9.48 -26.72 -0.76
N SER A 137 -8.95 -25.61 -0.26
CA SER A 137 -7.63 -25.57 0.38
C SER A 137 -7.62 -26.37 1.69
N ALA A 138 -8.68 -26.27 2.50
CA ALA A 138 -8.83 -27.05 3.72
C ALA A 138 -8.87 -28.57 3.42
N ASP A 139 -9.68 -28.99 2.44
CA ASP A 139 -9.76 -30.39 2.02
C ASP A 139 -8.41 -30.91 1.50
N LYS A 140 -7.71 -30.11 0.70
CA LYS A 140 -6.37 -30.46 0.20
C LYS A 140 -5.36 -30.59 1.34
N ALA A 141 -5.38 -29.69 2.31
CA ALA A 141 -4.51 -29.74 3.48
C ALA A 141 -4.79 -31.00 4.32
N GLN A 142 -6.08 -31.31 4.55
CA GLN A 142 -6.48 -32.52 5.27
C GLN A 142 -6.02 -33.80 4.53
N GLN A 143 -6.22 -33.87 3.22
CA GLN A 143 -5.76 -35.01 2.42
C GLN A 143 -4.24 -35.16 2.42
N ALA A 144 -3.50 -34.06 2.29
CA ALA A 144 -2.04 -34.07 2.34
C ALA A 144 -1.53 -34.55 3.72
N TYR A 145 -2.17 -34.10 4.80
CA TYR A 145 -1.85 -34.53 6.15
C TYR A 145 -2.11 -36.03 6.35
N MET A 146 -3.26 -36.53 5.89
CA MET A 146 -3.59 -37.96 5.96
C MET A 146 -2.62 -38.83 5.17
N ARG A 147 -2.24 -38.43 3.95
CA ARG A 147 -1.21 -39.13 3.16
C ARG A 147 0.15 -39.15 3.88
N THR A 148 0.53 -38.03 4.50
CA THR A 148 1.79 -37.93 5.24
C THR A 148 1.78 -38.86 6.46
N LEU A 149 0.66 -38.92 7.20
CA LEU A 149 0.49 -39.85 8.31
C LEU A 149 0.54 -41.31 7.86
N GLU A 150 -0.09 -41.65 6.74
CA GLU A 150 -0.06 -43.01 6.19
C GLU A 150 1.37 -43.42 5.80
N VAL A 151 2.10 -42.55 5.10
CA VAL A 151 3.50 -42.78 4.74
C VAL A 151 4.36 -42.94 6.00
N ALA A 152 4.23 -42.04 6.98
CA ALA A 152 4.97 -42.12 8.24
C ALA A 152 4.67 -43.42 9.00
N SER A 153 3.41 -43.83 9.09
CA SER A 153 2.99 -45.07 9.74
C SER A 153 3.60 -46.31 9.06
N ASN A 154 3.58 -46.32 7.72
CA ASN A 154 4.18 -47.41 6.93
C ASN A 154 5.70 -47.45 7.11
N THR A 155 6.38 -46.30 7.13
CA THR A 155 7.82 -46.22 7.41
C THR A 155 8.15 -46.71 8.81
N ILE A 156 7.44 -46.25 9.84
CA ILE A 156 7.64 -46.70 11.23
C ILE A 156 7.45 -48.22 11.34
N THR A 157 6.41 -48.76 10.69
CA THR A 157 6.14 -50.20 10.68
C THR A 157 7.26 -50.97 9.97
N GLY A 158 7.78 -50.43 8.85
CA GLY A 158 8.93 -50.97 8.13
C GLY A 158 10.19 -50.99 8.98
N ASP A 159 10.54 -49.87 9.59
CA ASP A 159 11.72 -49.70 10.44
C ASP A 159 11.65 -50.61 11.69
N ALA A 160 10.47 -50.72 12.30
CA ALA A 160 10.24 -51.64 13.41
C ALA A 160 10.46 -53.10 13.01
N ARG A 161 9.95 -53.49 11.82
CA ARG A 161 10.15 -54.84 11.28
C ARG A 161 11.62 -55.12 10.97
N GLU A 162 12.31 -54.16 10.37
CA GLU A 162 13.74 -54.28 10.11
C GLU A 162 14.57 -54.35 11.40
N GLY A 163 14.20 -53.55 12.41
CA GLY A 163 14.78 -53.60 13.76
C GLY A 163 14.61 -54.98 14.42
N MET A 164 13.42 -55.59 14.34
CA MET A 164 13.18 -56.95 14.85
C MET A 164 14.04 -57.99 14.14
N LEU A 165 14.19 -57.91 12.81
CA LEU A 165 15.05 -58.83 12.07
C LEU A 165 16.53 -58.69 12.47
N ARG A 166 17.02 -57.46 12.64
CA ARG A 166 18.38 -57.20 13.15
C ARG A 166 18.58 -57.75 14.56
N PHE A 167 17.58 -57.55 15.43
CA PHE A 167 17.63 -58.06 16.80
C PHE A 167 17.62 -59.59 16.86
N GLN A 168 16.79 -60.24 16.05
CA GLN A 168 16.77 -61.70 15.94
C GLN A 168 18.14 -62.22 15.49
N LYS A 169 18.72 -61.63 14.44
CA LYS A 169 20.06 -62.02 13.95
C LYS A 169 21.13 -61.83 15.03
N PHE A 170 21.11 -60.71 15.75
CA PHE A 170 22.01 -60.48 16.87
C PHE A 170 21.85 -61.55 17.97
N LEU A 171 20.61 -61.92 18.33
CA LEU A 171 20.37 -62.99 19.30
C LEU A 171 20.88 -64.35 18.82
N GLU A 172 20.69 -64.69 17.55
CA GLU A 172 21.22 -65.93 16.95
C GLU A 172 22.75 -65.97 17.01
N GLU A 173 23.42 -64.87 16.63
CA GLU A 173 24.87 -64.73 16.69
C GLU A 173 25.39 -64.82 18.14
N GLU A 174 24.73 -64.16 19.09
CA GLU A 174 25.13 -64.19 20.49
C GLU A 174 24.92 -65.56 21.13
N MET A 175 23.79 -66.22 20.85
CA MET A 175 23.53 -67.60 21.29
C MET A 175 24.59 -68.57 20.76
N ALA A 176 24.97 -68.46 19.48
CA ALA A 176 26.03 -69.26 18.91
C ALA A 176 27.38 -68.98 19.60
N ARG A 177 27.69 -67.72 19.88
CA ARG A 177 28.90 -67.32 20.63
C ARG A 177 28.93 -67.94 22.02
N GLN A 178 27.83 -67.83 22.77
CA GLN A 178 27.71 -68.41 24.12
C GLN A 178 27.81 -69.92 24.10
N GLN A 179 27.22 -70.59 23.10
CA GLN A 179 27.31 -72.04 22.95
C GLN A 179 28.75 -72.50 22.66
N ASN A 180 29.49 -71.74 21.85
CA ASN A 180 30.92 -72.00 21.62
C ASN A 180 31.74 -71.81 22.90
N LEU A 181 31.52 -70.73 23.66
CA LEU A 181 32.19 -70.49 24.95
C LEU A 181 31.89 -71.60 25.96
N LEU A 182 30.63 -72.03 26.06
CA LEU A 182 30.24 -73.13 26.93
C LEU A 182 30.91 -74.44 26.53
N THR A 183 30.99 -74.71 25.22
CA THR A 183 31.65 -75.91 24.69
C THR A 183 33.15 -75.91 25.02
N GLN A 184 33.82 -74.76 24.84
CA GLN A 184 35.23 -74.59 25.22
C GLN A 184 35.42 -74.79 26.72
N PHE A 185 34.58 -74.18 27.56
CA PHE A 185 34.66 -74.36 29.01
C PHE A 185 34.46 -75.81 29.45
N ILE A 186 33.50 -76.53 28.85
CA ILE A 186 33.28 -77.95 29.11
C ILE A 186 34.51 -78.78 28.70
N GLN A 187 35.11 -78.49 27.54
CA GLN A 187 36.33 -79.16 27.07
C GLN A 187 37.50 -78.91 28.03
N GLU A 188 37.78 -77.65 28.37
CA GLU A 188 38.84 -77.29 29.32
C GLU A 188 38.65 -77.96 30.68
N ARG A 189 37.42 -78.01 31.18
CA ARG A 189 37.11 -78.67 32.45
C ARG A 189 37.29 -80.18 32.37
N ARG A 190 36.87 -80.81 31.26
CA ARG A 190 37.10 -82.24 31.01
C ARG A 190 38.59 -82.57 30.98
N ASP A 191 39.39 -81.77 30.28
CA ASP A 191 40.83 -81.95 30.19
C ASP A 191 41.54 -81.69 31.53
N GLY A 192 41.03 -80.75 32.32
CA GLY A 192 41.43 -80.56 33.73
C GLY A 192 41.19 -81.82 34.56
N VAL A 193 39.97 -82.35 34.54
CA VAL A 193 39.62 -83.57 35.29
C VAL A 193 40.45 -84.78 34.86
N LEU A 194 40.72 -84.94 33.56
CA LEU A 194 41.59 -86.02 33.07
C LEU A 194 43.02 -85.89 33.60
N ARG A 195 43.57 -84.67 33.64
CA ARG A 195 44.89 -84.40 34.24
C ARG A 195 44.91 -84.72 35.74
N ASP A 196 43.85 -84.35 36.46
CA ASP A 196 43.72 -84.64 37.89
C ASP A 196 43.66 -86.15 38.15
N ILE A 197 42.89 -86.90 37.34
CA ILE A 197 42.81 -88.38 37.42
C ILE A 197 44.18 -89.02 37.18
N VAL A 198 44.91 -88.58 36.15
CA VAL A 198 46.25 -89.10 35.85
C VAL A 198 47.21 -88.84 37.01
N THR A 199 47.16 -87.62 37.56
CA THR A 199 48.00 -87.21 38.69
C THR A 199 47.68 -88.03 39.94
N TYR A 200 46.39 -88.22 40.24
CA TYR A 200 45.92 -89.05 41.35
C TYR A 200 46.35 -90.50 41.21
N LYS A 201 46.21 -91.09 40.00
CA LYS A 201 46.64 -92.46 39.72
C LYS A 201 48.14 -92.64 39.94
N LYS A 202 48.95 -91.69 39.46
CA LYS A 202 50.41 -91.70 39.66
C LYS A 202 50.79 -91.64 41.15
N SER A 203 50.18 -90.72 41.91
CA SER A 203 50.42 -90.61 43.35
C SER A 203 49.97 -91.86 44.11
N SER A 204 48.83 -92.44 43.73
CA SER A 204 48.33 -93.67 44.35
C SER A 204 49.25 -94.88 44.09
N LEU A 205 49.78 -95.02 42.87
CA LEU A 205 50.76 -96.06 42.54
C LEU A 205 52.05 -95.91 43.36
N GLN A 206 52.58 -94.68 43.51
CA GLN A 206 53.74 -94.45 44.38
C GLN A 206 53.49 -94.88 45.83
N LYS A 207 52.31 -94.55 46.39
CA LYS A 207 51.95 -94.99 47.75
C LYS A 207 51.85 -96.51 47.87
N ILE A 208 51.35 -97.18 46.83
CA ILE A 208 51.31 -98.64 46.77
C ILE A 208 52.73 -99.20 46.72
N ASP A 209 53.62 -98.65 45.89
CA ASP A 209 55.02 -99.08 45.82
C ASP A 209 55.74 -98.92 47.16
N GLU A 210 55.59 -97.76 47.82
CA GLU A 210 56.12 -97.51 49.17
C GLU A 210 55.60 -98.54 50.19
N SER A 211 54.31 -98.89 50.09
CA SER A 211 53.69 -99.91 50.95
C SER A 211 54.23 -101.30 50.65
N ILE A 212 54.45 -101.65 49.38
CA ILE A 212 55.06 -102.93 48.96
C ILE A 212 56.49 -103.03 49.52
N TYR A 213 57.29 -101.98 49.40
CA TYR A 213 58.64 -101.95 49.99
C TYR A 213 58.60 -102.10 51.52
N GLY A 214 57.64 -101.46 52.19
CA GLY A 214 57.43 -101.63 53.62
C GLY A 214 57.09 -103.08 54.01
N ILE A 215 56.20 -103.73 53.25
CA ILE A 215 55.84 -105.14 53.44
C ILE A 215 57.04 -106.05 53.16
N LEU A 216 57.78 -105.83 52.07
CA LEU A 216 58.99 -106.59 51.73
C LEU A 216 60.04 -106.50 52.84
N LEU A 217 60.25 -105.31 53.41
CA LEU A 217 61.16 -105.12 54.54
C LEU A 217 60.69 -105.89 55.79
N LEU A 218 59.39 -105.87 56.06
CA LEU A 218 58.80 -106.56 57.23
C LEU A 218 58.89 -108.09 57.08
N VAL A 219 58.54 -108.61 55.90
CA VAL A 219 58.68 -110.04 55.56
C VAL A 219 60.15 -110.45 55.56
N SER A 220 61.05 -109.64 55.00
CA SER A 220 62.49 -109.90 55.01
C SER A 220 63.03 -109.99 56.44
N LYS A 221 62.66 -109.06 57.33
CA LYS A 221 63.02 -109.13 58.76
C LYS A 221 62.47 -110.39 59.42
N GLU A 222 61.23 -110.77 59.14
CA GLU A 222 60.61 -111.95 59.76
C GLU A 222 61.22 -113.27 59.26
N VAL A 223 61.51 -113.37 57.95
CA VAL A 223 62.15 -114.56 57.36
C VAL A 223 63.62 -114.63 57.77
N LEU A 224 64.40 -113.55 57.64
CA LEU A 224 65.81 -113.55 58.06
C LEU A 224 65.95 -113.78 59.57
N GLY A 225 65.05 -113.23 60.38
CA GLY A 225 65.04 -113.45 61.83
C GLY A 225 64.67 -114.88 62.25
N LYS A 226 64.03 -115.66 61.37
CA LYS A 226 63.64 -117.06 61.64
C LYS A 226 64.56 -118.10 61.00
N THR A 227 65.29 -117.75 59.94
CA THR A 227 65.99 -118.73 59.09
C THR A 227 67.52 -118.61 59.15
N VAL A 228 68.06 -117.50 59.64
CA VAL A 228 69.51 -117.32 59.78
C VAL A 228 69.92 -117.85 61.15
N ASP A 229 70.76 -118.89 61.18
CA ASP A 229 71.38 -119.36 62.43
C ASP A 229 72.35 -118.30 62.99
N THR A 230 72.67 -118.37 64.27
CA THR A 230 73.48 -117.37 64.97
C THR A 230 74.87 -117.13 64.36
N GLU A 231 75.49 -118.15 63.77
CA GLU A 231 76.83 -118.04 63.19
C GLU A 231 76.78 -117.26 61.88
N THR A 232 75.84 -117.62 61.00
CA THR A 232 75.59 -116.89 59.74
C THR A 232 75.15 -115.44 59.99
N HIS A 233 74.37 -115.19 61.05
CA HIS A 233 73.95 -113.84 61.42
C HIS A 233 75.14 -112.99 61.87
N GLN A 234 76.06 -113.58 62.64
CA GLN A 234 77.27 -112.93 63.11
C GLN A 234 78.24 -112.62 61.97
N GLU A 235 78.33 -113.51 60.98
CA GLU A 235 79.14 -113.31 59.78
C GLU A 235 78.58 -112.16 58.90
N LEU A 236 77.26 -112.12 58.71
CA LEU A 236 76.58 -111.01 58.01
C LEU A 236 76.73 -109.67 58.74
N ILE A 237 76.65 -109.66 60.08
CA ILE A 237 76.90 -108.45 60.88
C ILE A 237 78.35 -108.02 60.76
N MET A 238 79.32 -108.95 60.84
CA MET A 238 80.73 -108.61 60.64
C MET A 238 80.97 -108.08 59.23
N HIS A 239 80.42 -108.71 58.20
CA HIS A 239 80.59 -108.26 56.83
C HIS A 239 79.94 -106.89 56.58
N ALA A 240 78.79 -106.61 57.20
CA ALA A 240 78.15 -105.30 57.15
C ALA A 240 78.96 -104.22 57.91
N LEU A 241 79.52 -104.57 59.07
CA LEU A 241 80.38 -103.69 59.85
C LEU A 241 81.72 -103.43 59.14
N ASP A 242 82.31 -104.43 58.49
CA ASP A 242 83.55 -104.27 57.72
C ASP A 242 83.32 -103.46 56.45
N SER A 243 82.19 -103.66 55.76
CA SER A 243 81.78 -102.81 54.63
C SER A 243 81.55 -101.37 55.09
N ALA A 244 80.84 -101.14 56.20
CA ALA A 244 80.61 -99.79 56.74
C ALA A 244 81.91 -99.12 57.24
N LYS A 245 82.86 -99.91 57.76
CA LYS A 245 84.20 -99.44 58.15
C LYS A 245 85.05 -99.08 56.93
N LYS A 246 84.96 -99.86 55.84
CA LYS A 246 85.58 -99.52 54.54
C LYS A 246 84.96 -98.28 53.89
N GLU A 247 83.67 -98.04 54.13
CA GLU A 247 82.94 -96.84 53.67
C GLU A 247 83.00 -95.64 54.66
N ASN A 248 83.87 -95.66 55.69
CA ASN A 248 84.09 -94.57 56.66
C ASN A 248 82.85 -94.12 57.47
N PHE A 249 81.86 -95.00 57.69
CA PHE A 249 80.62 -94.64 58.40
C PHE A 249 80.75 -94.52 59.94
N PHE A 250 81.82 -95.04 60.56
CA PHE A 250 82.00 -95.09 62.02
C PHE A 250 83.23 -94.32 62.52
N THR A 251 83.34 -93.05 62.12
CA THR A 251 84.27 -92.10 62.76
C THR A 251 83.44 -91.09 63.55
N ILE A 252 83.70 -91.01 64.87
CA ILE A 252 83.31 -89.88 65.73
C ILE A 252 84.19 -88.68 65.35
#